data_AF-A0A1Y1QNB0-F1
#
_entry.id   AF-A0A1Y1QNB0-F1
#
_cell.length_a   1.000
_cell.length_b   1.000
_cell.length_c   1.000
_cell.angle_alpha   90.00
_cell.angle_beta   90.00
_cell.angle_gamma   90.00
#
_symmetry.space_group_name_H-M   'P 1'
#
loop_
_entity.id
_entity.type
_entity.pdbx_description
1 polymer ?
#
loop_
_entity_poly.entity_id
_entity_poly.type
_entity_poly.pdbx_seq_one_letter_code
_entity_poly.pdbx_strand_id
1 'polypeptide(L)'
;MGLQQKTYFWQLVEHFPQVKVVFNGHIHQEFNGQHVYATGRSVAVHGTPATCVQMKPVRKNIEFDHTLPAWRDIALLPDGRVETTVHYLPFIVHDHAITSI
;
A
#
# COMPACT_ATOMS: atom_id res chain seq x y z
N MET A 1 0.88 9.20 -2.88
CA MET A 1 2.37 9.32 -2.92
C MET A 1 2.79 10.77 -2.77
N GLY A 2 3.43 11.12 -1.65
CA GLY A 2 3.98 12.45 -1.37
C GLY A 2 5.41 12.65 -1.90
N LEU A 3 5.70 12.19 -3.11
CA LEU A 3 7.02 12.36 -3.72
C LEU A 3 7.28 13.85 -4.00
N GLN A 4 8.34 14.41 -3.41
CA GLN A 4 8.74 15.81 -3.62
C GLN A 4 8.97 16.14 -5.10
N GLN A 5 9.62 15.23 -5.84
CA GLN A 5 9.88 15.37 -7.28
C GLN A 5 9.07 14.35 -8.10
N LYS A 6 7.76 14.26 -7.83
CA LYS A 6 6.86 13.32 -8.50
C LYS A 6 6.96 13.36 -10.03
N THR A 7 7.01 14.55 -10.62
CA THR A 7 7.06 14.71 -12.08
C THR A 7 8.34 14.11 -12.67
N TYR A 8 9.49 14.42 -12.07
CA TYR A 8 10.78 13.91 -12.54
C TYR A 8 10.85 12.38 -12.43
N PHE A 9 10.36 11.81 -11.32
CA PHE A 9 10.27 10.36 -11.15
C PHE A 9 9.50 9.70 -12.30
N TRP A 10 8.31 10.21 -12.63
CA TRP A 10 7.49 9.62 -13.70
C TRP A 10 8.09 9.83 -15.09
N GLN A 11 8.68 11.00 -15.36
CA GLN A 11 9.42 11.23 -16.61
C GLN A 11 10.58 10.24 -16.77
N LEU A 12 11.33 9.95 -15.71
CA LEU A 12 12.39 8.96 -15.76
C LEU A 12 11.84 7.56 -16.03
N VAL A 13 10.80 7.15 -15.30
CA VAL A 13 10.16 5.84 -15.45
C VAL A 13 9.53 5.67 -16.84
N GLU A 14 9.13 6.75 -17.52
CA GLU A 14 8.63 6.71 -18.91
C GLU A 14 9.58 5.96 -19.84
N HIS A 15 10.89 6.15 -19.66
CA HIS A 15 11.94 5.55 -20.49
C HIS A 15 12.15 4.04 -20.26
N PHE A 16 11.53 3.45 -19.23
CA PHE A 16 11.72 2.04 -18.84
C PHE A 16 10.41 1.23 -18.93
N PRO A 17 10.03 0.73 -20.13
CA PRO A 17 8.77 0.01 -20.36
C PRO A 17 8.63 -1.33 -19.60
N GLN A 18 9.72 -1.86 -19.08
CA GLN A 18 9.72 -3.03 -18.20
C GLN A 18 9.18 -2.74 -16.80
N VAL A 19 9.10 -1.47 -16.37
CA VAL A 19 8.51 -1.11 -15.08
C VAL A 19 6.99 -1.20 -15.18
N LYS A 20 6.40 -2.16 -14.48
CA LYS A 20 4.95 -2.42 -14.49
C LYS A 20 4.24 -1.91 -13.24
N VAL A 21 4.96 -1.79 -12.12
CA VAL A 21 4.38 -1.50 -10.81
C VAL A 21 5.34 -0.70 -9.93
N VAL A 22 4.80 0.17 -9.08
CA VAL A 22 5.51 0.92 -8.03
C VAL A 22 4.82 0.67 -6.69
N PHE A 23 5.57 0.19 -5.71
CA PHE A 23 5.10 0.03 -4.33
C PHE A 23 5.65 1.17 -3.46
N ASN A 24 4.83 1.65 -2.52
CA ASN A 24 5.23 2.66 -1.55
C ASN A 24 4.62 2.40 -0.17
N GLY A 25 5.26 2.93 0.86
CA GLY A 25 4.72 2.99 2.23
C GLY A 25 4.33 4.42 2.60
N HIS A 26 4.78 4.89 3.75
CA HIS A 26 4.64 6.25 4.29
C HIS A 26 3.21 6.67 4.70
N ILE A 27 2.18 6.31 3.94
CA ILE A 27 0.79 6.72 4.22
C ILE A 27 0.06 5.82 5.23
N HIS A 28 0.65 4.68 5.61
CA HIS A 28 0.08 3.70 6.55
C HIS A 28 -1.34 3.25 6.14
N GLN A 29 -1.55 3.04 4.85
CA GLN A 29 -2.84 2.73 4.25
C GLN A 29 -2.65 1.80 3.04
N GLU A 30 -3.65 0.94 2.83
CA GLU A 30 -3.81 0.27 1.57
C GLU A 30 -4.20 1.29 0.50
N PHE A 31 -3.42 1.35 -0.58
CA PHE A 31 -3.76 2.14 -1.76
C PHE A 31 -3.55 1.28 -3.00
N ASN A 32 -4.48 1.34 -3.94
CA ASN A 32 -4.39 0.66 -5.22
C ASN A 32 -4.81 1.66 -6.30
N GLY A 33 -3.88 2.03 -7.19
CA GLY A 33 -4.13 2.99 -8.26
C GLY A 33 -3.16 2.79 -9.41
N GLN A 34 -3.09 3.76 -10.31
CA GLN A 34 -2.17 3.72 -11.45
C GLN A 34 -1.74 5.12 -11.87
N HIS A 35 -0.53 5.21 -12.43
CA HIS A 35 -0.10 6.36 -13.22
C HIS A 35 -0.29 6.03 -14.70
N VAL A 36 -0.93 6.94 -15.45
CA VAL A 36 -1.19 6.79 -16.89
C VAL A 36 -0.44 7.89 -17.63
N TYR A 37 0.38 7.50 -18.59
CA TYR A 37 1.13 8.40 -19.47
C TYR A 37 0.25 8.88 -20.63
N ALA A 38 0.64 9.97 -21.29
CA ALA A 38 -0.06 10.47 -22.47
C ALA A 38 -0.09 9.45 -23.64
N THR A 39 0.89 8.55 -23.68
CA THR A 39 0.97 7.43 -24.62
C THR A 39 -0.09 6.33 -24.39
N GLY A 40 -0.85 6.42 -23.30
CA GLY A 40 -1.81 5.39 -22.87
C GLY A 40 -1.17 4.25 -22.06
N ARG A 41 0.16 4.20 -21.94
CA ARG A 41 0.84 3.26 -21.04
C ARG A 41 0.45 3.54 -19.60
N SER A 42 0.27 2.51 -18.78
CA SER A 42 0.06 2.66 -17.34
C SER A 42 1.07 1.88 -16.50
N VAL A 43 1.30 2.37 -15.28
CA VAL A 43 2.11 1.71 -14.24
C VAL A 43 1.25 1.63 -12.99
N ALA A 44 1.05 0.42 -12.46
CA ALA A 44 0.30 0.21 -11.23
C ALA A 44 1.03 0.86 -10.04
N VAL A 45 0.28 1.42 -9.10
CA VAL A 45 0.82 2.09 -7.91
C VAL A 45 0.11 1.56 -6.68
N HIS A 46 0.86 0.93 -5.79
CA HIS A 46 0.31 0.37 -4.56
C HIS A 46 0.90 1.01 -3.31
N GLY A 47 0.05 1.38 -2.37
CA GLY A 47 0.41 1.70 -0.99
C GLY A 47 0.29 0.45 -0.12
N THR A 48 1.26 0.26 0.76
CA THR A 48 1.28 -0.83 1.73
C THR A 48 0.93 -0.29 3.11
N PRO A 49 -0.07 -0.88 3.81
CA PRO A 49 -0.32 -0.60 5.22
C PRO A 49 0.92 -0.79 6.09
N ALA A 50 0.92 -0.20 7.28
CA ALA A 50 2.01 -0.44 8.22
C ALA A 50 1.82 -1.77 8.96
N THR A 51 2.93 -2.36 9.40
CA THR A 51 2.94 -3.50 10.33
C THR A 51 2.64 -3.10 11.78
N CYS A 52 2.14 -1.87 12.00
CA CYS A 52 1.81 -1.32 13.31
C CYS A 52 0.51 -0.48 13.25
N VAL A 53 0.52 0.73 13.79
CA VAL A 53 -0.62 1.65 13.77
C VAL A 53 -0.90 2.14 12.37
N GLN A 54 -2.17 2.12 11.97
CA GLN A 54 -2.61 2.77 10.74
C GLN A 54 -2.87 4.26 10.98
N MET A 55 -2.89 5.04 9.90
CA MET A 55 -3.18 6.47 9.96
C MET A 55 -4.42 6.77 9.15
N LYS A 56 -5.27 7.67 9.64
CA LYS A 56 -6.45 8.10 8.90
C LYS A 56 -6.06 8.84 7.62
N PRO A 57 -6.85 8.74 6.53
CA PRO A 57 -6.63 9.50 5.32
C PRO A 57 -6.70 11.01 5.58
N VAL A 58 -5.75 11.74 4.99
CA VAL A 58 -5.76 13.20 4.73
C VAL A 58 -6.48 14.02 5.81
N ARG A 59 -5.76 14.35 6.88
CA ARG A 59 -6.16 15.38 7.84
C ARG A 59 -5.00 16.35 8.07
N LYS A 60 -5.31 17.58 8.48
CA LYS A 60 -4.30 18.58 8.88
C LYS A 60 -3.42 18.09 10.04
N ASN A 61 -3.97 17.19 10.87
CA ASN A 61 -3.28 16.59 12.01
C ASN A 61 -3.14 15.08 11.79
N ILE A 62 -2.07 14.51 12.35
CA ILE A 62 -1.88 13.05 12.40
C ILE A 62 -2.96 12.48 13.33
N GLU A 63 -3.78 11.58 12.79
CA GLU A 63 -4.74 10.81 13.57
C GLU A 63 -4.50 9.33 13.33
N PHE A 64 -4.44 8.56 14.42
CA PHE A 64 -4.37 7.11 14.35
C PHE A 64 -5.72 6.52 13.96
N ASP A 65 -5.65 5.46 13.16
CA ASP A 65 -6.77 4.60 12.82
C ASP A 65 -6.66 3.31 13.65
N HIS A 66 -7.78 2.79 14.14
CA HIS A 66 -7.85 1.56 14.94
C HIS A 66 -7.86 0.29 14.06
N THR A 67 -7.69 0.45 12.76
CA THR A 67 -7.40 -0.64 11.83
C THR A 67 -6.15 -1.40 12.30
N LEU A 68 -6.23 -2.73 12.26
CA LEU A 68 -5.16 -3.60 12.73
C LEU A 68 -3.91 -3.49 11.86
N PRO A 69 -2.73 -3.88 12.40
CA PRO A 69 -1.53 -4.03 11.59
C PRO A 69 -1.75 -4.90 10.36
N ALA A 70 -1.02 -4.60 9.29
CA ALA A 70 -1.17 -5.30 8.04
C ALA A 70 0.15 -5.39 7.26
N TRP A 71 0.17 -6.27 6.26
CA TRP A 71 1.24 -6.39 5.28
C TRP A 71 0.68 -6.62 3.89
N ARG A 72 1.55 -6.65 2.88
CA ARG A 72 1.19 -6.89 1.49
C ARG A 72 2.08 -7.97 0.90
N ASP A 73 1.46 -9.02 0.39
CA ASP A 73 2.14 -10.04 -0.40
C ASP A 73 2.31 -9.55 -1.84
N ILE A 74 3.45 -9.89 -2.44
CA ILE A 74 3.80 -9.54 -3.82
C ILE A 74 4.32 -10.80 -4.51
N ALA A 75 3.61 -11.24 -5.55
CA ALA A 75 4.02 -12.35 -6.39
C ALA A 75 4.33 -11.83 -7.81
N LEU A 76 5.56 -12.06 -8.27
CA LEU A 76 5.95 -11.85 -9.66
C LEU A 76 5.81 -13.18 -10.41
N LEU A 77 4.91 -13.22 -11.38
CA LEU A 77 4.64 -14.41 -12.17
C LEU A 77 5.64 -14.54 -13.33
N PRO A 78 5.84 -15.75 -13.90
CA PRO A 78 6.77 -15.97 -15.02
C PRO A 78 6.47 -15.14 -16.28
N ASP A 79 5.21 -14.72 -16.47
CA ASP A 79 4.77 -13.88 -17.58
C ASP A 79 4.96 -12.37 -17.33
N GLY A 80 5.55 -12.01 -16.19
CA GLY A 80 5.80 -10.63 -15.79
C GLY A 80 4.59 -9.91 -15.18
N ARG A 81 3.46 -10.59 -14.99
CA ARG A 81 2.36 -10.05 -14.17
C ARG A 81 2.76 -10.01 -12.71
N VAL A 82 2.27 -8.99 -12.01
CA VAL A 82 2.44 -8.86 -10.57
C VAL A 82 1.07 -9.00 -9.92
N GLU A 83 0.95 -9.99 -9.03
CA GLU A 83 -0.21 -10.19 -8.18
C GLU A 83 0.13 -9.72 -6.77
N THR A 84 -0.84 -9.11 -6.10
CA THR A 84 -0.63 -8.58 -4.75
C THR A 84 -1.90 -8.61 -3.93
N THR A 85 -1.77 -8.90 -2.65
CA THR A 85 -2.89 -8.95 -1.69
C THR A 85 -2.46 -8.31 -0.39
N VAL A 86 -3.37 -7.56 0.24
CA VAL A 86 -3.15 -7.00 1.57
C VAL A 86 -3.79 -7.91 2.61
N HIS A 87 -3.05 -8.15 3.69
CA HIS A 87 -3.50 -8.97 4.80
C HIS A 87 -3.47 -8.14 6.07
N TYR A 88 -4.62 -8.04 6.74
CA TYR A 88 -4.73 -7.47 8.07
C TYR A 88 -4.62 -8.58 9.11
N LEU A 89 -3.94 -8.31 10.22
CA LEU A 89 -4.00 -9.21 11.37
C LEU A 89 -5.46 -9.36 11.81
N PRO A 90 -5.87 -10.55 12.26
CA PRO A 90 -7.21 -10.75 12.80
C PRO A 90 -7.34 -10.11 14.19
N PHE A 91 -8.57 -9.76 14.58
CA PHE A 91 -8.87 -9.51 15.98
C PHE A 91 -8.74 -10.83 16.74
N ILE A 92 -7.76 -10.92 17.64
CA ILE A 92 -7.68 -12.03 18.61
C ILE A 92 -8.43 -11.59 19.85
N VAL A 93 -9.64 -12.12 20.05
CA VAL A 93 -10.32 -12.04 21.34
C VAL A 93 -9.70 -13.12 22.22
N HIS A 94 -8.90 -12.73 23.19
CA HIS A 94 -8.52 -13.65 24.25
C HIS A 94 -9.76 -13.87 25.12
N ASP A 95 -10.33 -15.05 25.03
CA ASP A 95 -11.41 -15.50 25.90
C ASP A 95 -10.81 -15.79 27.28
N HIS A 96 -10.48 -14.73 28.01
CA HIS A 96 -10.35 -14.83 29.46
C HIS A 96 -11.76 -14.93 29.99
N ALA A 97 -12.26 -16.16 30.01
CA ALA A 97 -13.37 -16.56 30.83
C ALA A 97 -13.16 -15.96 32.22
N ILE A 98 -13.94 -14.92 32.54
CA ILE A 98 -14.20 -14.51 33.92
C ILE A 98 -15.02 -15.65 34.49
N THR A 99 -14.34 -16.72 34.88
CA THR A 99 -14.88 -17.70 35.82
C THR A 99 -14.15 -17.44 37.12
N SER A 100 -14.93 -17.36 38.21
CA SER A 100 -14.54 -17.10 39.61
C SER A 100 -14.64 -15.63 40.04
N ILE A 101 -15.41 -15.23 41.07
CA ILE A 101 -16.31 -15.85 42.06
C ILE A 101 -17.38 -14.78 42.38
#